data_AF-A0A1Q3C8L9-F1
#
_entry.id   AF-A0A1Q3C8L9-F1
#
_cell.length_a   1.000
_cell.length_b   1.000
_cell.length_c   1.000
_cell.angle_alpha   90.00
_cell.angle_beta   90.00
_cell.angle_gamma   90.00
#
_symmetry.space_group_name_H-M   'P 1'
#
loop_
_entity.id
_entity.type
_entity.pdbx_description
1 polymer ?
#
loop_
_entity_poly.entity_id
_entity_poly.type
_entity_poly.pdbx_seq_one_letter_code
_entity_poly.pdbx_strand_id
1 'polypeptide(L)'
;ERLTFHKPKLVDGVCVVEPSDEVFELGVKEWSNSLVGYFVGKRISFKIVKEHLEKKWRKWGAVSVITGDNGTFLFKFDNSAARDLVLSNGPWEVWGAYLALRRWEEGMSLSKDSFSSIPVWVKLANVPFELWTKPGLSYVASALGVPLCMDAATTAGNRLSFARVCIEM
;
A
#
# COMPACT_ATOMS: atom_id res chain seq x y z
N GLU A 1 24.37 18.67 -2.32
CA GLU A 1 24.71 19.23 -1.00
C GLU A 1 25.93 18.53 -0.42
N ARG A 2 26.62 19.14 0.53
CA ARG A 2 27.73 18.50 1.27
C ARG A 2 27.19 17.91 2.57
N LEU A 3 27.61 16.69 2.90
CA LEU A 3 27.25 16.02 4.14
C LEU A 3 28.07 16.57 5.32
N THR A 4 27.51 16.51 6.52
CA THR A 4 28.19 16.81 7.77
C THR A 4 28.78 15.56 8.39
N PHE A 5 30.00 15.67 8.93
CA PHE A 5 30.63 14.56 9.64
C PHE A 5 30.22 14.55 11.11
N HIS A 6 29.75 13.40 11.59
CA HIS A 6 29.49 13.12 13.00
C HIS A 6 30.41 11.98 13.43
N LYS A 7 31.27 12.23 14.42
CA LYS A 7 32.27 11.25 14.87
C LYS A 7 31.58 10.05 15.53
N PRO A 8 31.80 8.80 15.08
CA PRO A 8 31.25 7.62 15.74
C PRO A 8 31.96 7.32 17.07
N LYS A 9 31.29 6.56 17.93
CA LYS A 9 31.85 6.03 19.18
C LYS A 9 32.38 4.61 18.95
N LEU A 10 33.41 4.21 19.70
CA LEU A 10 33.88 2.82 19.77
C LEU A 10 33.46 2.26 21.13
N VAL A 11 32.62 1.22 21.13
CA VAL A 11 32.17 0.51 22.33
C VAL A 11 32.52 -0.95 22.14
N ASP A 12 33.39 -1.50 22.98
CA ASP A 12 33.89 -2.88 22.91
C ASP A 12 34.43 -3.30 21.52
N GLY A 13 35.10 -2.36 20.84
CA GLY A 13 35.63 -2.57 19.49
C GLY A 13 34.58 -2.46 18.36
N VAL A 14 33.31 -2.22 18.69
CA VAL A 14 32.22 -2.02 17.74
C VAL A 14 32.03 -0.51 17.48
N CYS A 15 31.90 -0.15 16.20
CA CYS A 15 31.58 1.21 15.79
C CYS A 15 30.09 1.49 16.01
N VAL A 16 29.78 2.48 16.85
CA VAL A 16 28.41 2.87 17.22
C VAL A 16 28.15 4.31 16.77
N VAL A 17 27.01 4.53 16.14
CA VAL A 17 26.49 5.86 15.81
C VAL A 17 25.26 6.13 16.69
N GLU A 18 25.15 7.35 17.19
CA GLU A 18 24.03 7.80 18.02
C GLU A 18 23.48 9.10 17.43
N PRO A 19 22.61 9.02 16.42
CA PRO A 19 21.88 10.17 15.92
C PRO A 19 20.96 10.72 17.03
N SER A 20 20.71 12.03 17.03
CA SER A 20 19.68 12.61 17.89
C SER A 20 18.28 12.25 17.38
N ASP A 21 17.28 12.31 18.27
CA ASP A 21 15.87 12.07 17.92
C ASP A 21 15.40 13.00 16.79
N GLU A 22 15.87 14.24 16.76
CA GLU A 22 15.59 15.21 15.68
C GLU A 22 15.99 14.67 14.28
N VAL A 23 17.08 13.90 14.18
CA VAL A 23 17.52 13.30 12.91
C VAL A 23 16.54 12.21 12.46
N PHE A 24 16.00 11.42 13.41
CA PHE A 24 14.97 10.43 13.11
C PHE A 24 13.66 11.10 12.71
N GLU A 25 13.23 12.14 13.44
CA GLU A 25 12.02 12.90 13.15
C GLU A 25 12.04 13.53 11.75
N LEU A 26 13.20 14.02 11.30
CA LEU A 26 13.37 14.51 9.93
C LEU A 26 13.10 13.41 8.90
N GLY A 27 13.63 12.21 9.13
CA GLY A 27 13.37 11.05 8.28
C GLY A 27 11.90 10.64 8.29
N VAL A 28 11.28 10.54 9.47
CA VAL A 28 9.86 10.20 9.61
C VAL A 28 8.99 11.22 8.86
N LYS A 29 9.26 12.51 9.02
CA LYS A 29 8.55 13.57 8.30
C LYS A 29 8.72 13.45 6.80
N GLU A 30 9.94 13.23 6.33
CA GLU A 30 10.27 13.10 4.91
C GLU A 30 9.53 11.94 4.23
N TRP A 31 9.33 10.82 4.94
CA TRP A 31 8.70 9.61 4.39
C TRP A 31 7.23 9.41 4.79
N SER A 32 6.69 10.21 5.70
CA SER A 32 5.33 10.10 6.26
C SER A 32 4.18 10.03 5.24
N ASN A 33 4.35 10.68 4.09
CA ASN A 33 3.38 10.69 3.00
C ASN A 33 3.62 9.58 1.97
N SER A 34 4.34 8.51 2.34
CA SER A 34 4.68 7.42 1.42
C SER A 34 3.80 6.19 1.60
N LEU A 35 3.59 5.46 0.51
CA LEU A 35 3.09 4.09 0.53
C LEU A 35 4.21 3.13 0.13
N VAL A 36 4.22 1.95 0.72
CA VAL A 36 5.08 0.83 0.30
C VAL A 36 4.20 -0.20 -0.39
N GLY A 37 4.69 -0.78 -1.48
CA GLY A 37 3.97 -1.84 -2.16
C GLY A 37 4.83 -2.79 -2.96
N TYR A 38 4.24 -3.91 -3.34
CA TYR A 38 4.84 -4.89 -4.25
C TYR A 38 3.77 -5.56 -5.09
N PHE A 39 4.18 -6.06 -6.26
CA PHE A 39 3.27 -6.80 -7.14
C PHE A 39 3.19 -8.28 -6.73
N VAL A 40 1.96 -8.76 -6.56
CA VAL A 40 1.66 -10.15 -6.17
C VAL A 40 1.80 -11.06 -7.39
N GLY A 41 2.51 -12.17 -7.22
CA GLY A 41 2.66 -13.23 -8.23
C GLY A 41 3.51 -12.88 -9.47
N LYS A 42 3.85 -11.61 -9.70
CA LYS A 42 4.59 -11.17 -10.89
C LYS A 42 5.49 -9.98 -10.58
N ARG A 43 6.72 -9.99 -11.11
CA ARG A 43 7.61 -8.81 -11.08
C ARG A 43 7.28 -7.90 -12.26
N ILE A 44 7.09 -6.61 -12.00
CA ILE A 44 6.87 -5.58 -13.02
C ILE A 44 8.09 -4.66 -13.02
N SER A 45 8.58 -4.27 -14.20
CA SER A 45 9.79 -3.43 -14.28
C SER A 45 9.51 -2.02 -13.80
N PHE A 46 10.51 -1.38 -13.18
CA PHE A 46 10.38 -0.04 -12.64
C PHE A 46 9.83 0.98 -13.64
N LYS A 47 10.30 0.96 -14.89
CA LYS A 47 9.84 1.87 -15.95
C LYS A 47 8.33 1.77 -16.15
N ILE A 48 7.80 0.54 -16.24
CA ILE A 48 6.36 0.30 -16.44
C ILE A 48 5.58 0.81 -15.23
N VAL A 49 6.00 0.43 -14.01
CA VAL A 49 5.36 0.84 -12.76
C VAL A 49 5.28 2.36 -12.68
N LYS A 50 6.41 3.03 -12.90
CA LYS A 50 6.52 4.49 -12.88
C LYS A 50 5.55 5.13 -13.87
N GLU A 51 5.66 4.80 -15.15
CA GLU A 51 4.83 5.39 -16.21
C GLU A 51 3.33 5.16 -15.99
N HIS A 52 2.94 3.97 -15.54
CA HIS A 52 1.52 3.62 -15.34
C HIS A 52 0.95 4.28 -14.08
N LEU A 53 1.63 4.16 -12.94
CA LEU A 53 1.07 4.61 -11.66
C LEU A 53 1.18 6.12 -11.48
N GLU A 54 2.26 6.78 -11.91
CA GLU A 54 2.33 8.24 -11.88
C GLU A 54 1.21 8.85 -12.72
N LYS A 55 0.98 8.33 -13.93
CA LYS A 55 -0.13 8.77 -14.80
C LYS A 55 -1.50 8.52 -14.16
N LYS A 56 -1.71 7.34 -13.56
CA LYS A 56 -3.01 6.93 -13.00
C LYS A 56 -3.36 7.69 -11.73
N TRP A 57 -2.37 8.01 -10.91
CA TRP A 57 -2.56 8.66 -9.59
C TRP A 57 -2.42 10.19 -9.63
N ARG A 58 -1.85 10.76 -10.71
CA ARG A 58 -1.71 12.21 -10.90
C ARG A 58 -2.98 13.02 -10.63
N LYS A 59 -4.17 12.45 -10.88
CA LYS A 59 -5.47 13.10 -10.62
C LYS A 59 -5.73 13.44 -9.15
N TRP A 60 -5.05 12.77 -8.22
CA TRP A 60 -5.17 13.02 -6.77
C TRP A 60 -4.00 13.82 -6.20
N GLY A 61 -2.85 13.80 -6.88
CA GLY A 61 -1.66 14.54 -6.49
C GLY A 61 -0.43 14.04 -7.25
N ALA A 62 0.66 14.79 -7.17
CA ALA A 62 1.93 14.29 -7.68
C ALA A 62 2.42 13.12 -6.82
N VAL A 63 3.05 12.17 -7.48
CA VAL A 63 3.64 10.99 -6.85
C VAL A 63 4.98 10.73 -7.50
N SER A 64 5.97 10.41 -6.67
CA SER A 64 7.28 9.93 -7.11
C SER A 64 7.37 8.43 -6.83
N VAL A 65 7.69 7.65 -7.86
CA VAL A 65 7.92 6.20 -7.73
C VAL A 65 9.41 5.93 -7.52
N ILE A 66 9.73 5.22 -6.45
CA ILE A 66 11.09 4.84 -6.06
C ILE A 66 11.14 3.32 -5.95
N THR A 67 12.19 2.70 -6.48
CA THR A 67 12.44 1.27 -6.32
C THR A 67 13.01 1.01 -4.93
N GLY A 68 12.42 0.06 -4.20
CA GLY A 68 13.00 -0.50 -2.99
C GLY A 68 13.68 -1.84 -3.27
N ASP A 69 14.05 -2.53 -2.19
CA ASP A 69 14.69 -3.84 -2.26
C ASP A 69 13.69 -4.96 -2.59
N ASN A 70 14.20 -6.07 -3.13
CA ASN A 70 13.44 -7.31 -3.38
C ASN A 70 12.13 -7.14 -4.20
N GLY A 71 12.10 -6.13 -5.08
CA GLY A 71 10.95 -5.85 -5.95
C GLY A 71 9.80 -5.12 -5.24
N THR A 72 10.10 -4.46 -4.13
CA THR A 72 9.21 -3.46 -3.51
C THR A 72 9.35 -2.11 -4.18
N PHE A 73 8.34 -1.27 -3.98
CA PHE A 73 8.27 0.09 -4.48
C PHE A 73 7.82 1.00 -3.34
N LEU A 74 8.39 2.20 -3.31
CA LEU A 74 7.95 3.29 -2.46
C LEU A 74 7.31 4.36 -3.33
N PHE A 75 6.15 4.84 -2.90
CA PHE A 75 5.34 5.82 -3.60
C PHE A 75 5.21 7.06 -2.70
N LYS A 76 6.01 8.09 -2.98
CA LYS A 76 6.03 9.31 -2.16
C LYS A 76 5.06 10.34 -2.74
N PHE A 77 4.15 10.81 -1.91
CA PHE A 77 3.17 11.84 -2.26
C PHE A 77 3.51 13.18 -1.63
N ASP A 78 3.12 14.27 -2.29
CA ASP A 78 3.34 15.62 -1.77
C ASP A 78 2.45 15.92 -0.54
N ASN A 79 1.36 15.19 -0.36
CA ASN A 79 0.44 15.37 0.76
C ASN A 79 -0.26 14.06 1.17
N SER A 80 -0.69 14.00 2.42
CA SER A 80 -1.36 12.84 3.02
C SER A 80 -2.73 12.54 2.41
N ALA A 81 -3.46 13.56 1.94
CA ALA A 81 -4.78 13.36 1.33
C ALA A 81 -4.69 12.59 0.00
N ALA A 82 -3.70 12.92 -0.84
CA ALA A 82 -3.43 12.19 -2.08
C ALA A 82 -3.02 10.73 -1.79
N ARG A 83 -2.13 10.53 -0.83
CA ARG A 83 -1.73 9.20 -0.33
C ARG A 83 -2.94 8.37 0.08
N ASP A 84 -3.82 8.94 0.92
CA ASP A 84 -4.97 8.23 1.48
C ASP A 84 -6.04 7.95 0.43
N LEU A 85 -6.25 8.86 -0.53
CA LEU A 85 -7.13 8.63 -1.67
C LEU A 85 -6.62 7.48 -2.54
N VAL A 86 -5.32 7.44 -2.83
CA VAL A 86 -4.73 6.33 -3.61
C VAL A 86 -4.90 5.01 -2.88
N LEU A 87 -4.59 4.96 -1.58
CA LEU A 87 -4.73 3.75 -0.78
C LEU A 87 -6.18 3.25 -0.75
N SER A 88 -7.14 4.16 -0.59
CA SER A 88 -8.58 3.82 -0.46
C SER A 88 -9.27 3.49 -1.79
N ASN A 89 -8.77 4.00 -2.92
CA ASN A 89 -9.35 3.77 -4.25
C ASN A 89 -8.72 2.56 -4.99
N GLY A 90 -7.98 1.71 -4.28
CA GLY A 90 -7.50 0.43 -4.78
C GLY A 90 -8.63 -0.55 -5.16
N PRO A 91 -8.30 -1.76 -5.67
CA PRO A 91 -6.96 -2.31 -5.78
C PRO A 91 -6.26 -1.73 -7.01
N TRP A 92 -4.94 -1.74 -6.98
CA TRP A 92 -4.16 -1.29 -8.12
C TRP A 92 -3.68 -2.49 -8.92
N GLU A 93 -3.75 -2.38 -10.23
CA GLU A 93 -3.34 -3.42 -11.17
C GLU A 93 -2.50 -2.78 -12.27
N VAL A 94 -1.40 -3.45 -12.62
CA VAL A 94 -0.55 -3.13 -13.75
C VAL A 94 -0.17 -4.44 -14.45
N TRP A 95 -0.59 -4.56 -15.71
CA TRP A 95 -0.29 -5.70 -16.60
C TRP A 95 -0.68 -7.07 -16.02
N GLY A 96 -1.89 -7.13 -15.47
CA GLY A 96 -2.51 -8.29 -14.85
C GLY A 96 -2.01 -8.60 -13.43
N ALA A 97 -1.06 -7.82 -12.90
CA ALA A 97 -0.54 -8.03 -11.55
C ALA A 97 -1.15 -7.02 -10.58
N TYR A 98 -1.71 -7.52 -9.47
CA TYR A 98 -2.20 -6.68 -8.39
C TYR A 98 -1.05 -6.16 -7.54
N LEU A 99 -1.14 -4.88 -7.18
CA LEU A 99 -0.21 -4.19 -6.30
C LEU A 99 -0.79 -4.18 -4.88
N ALA A 100 -0.12 -4.90 -3.98
CA ALA A 100 -0.33 -4.76 -2.55
C ALA A 100 0.24 -3.41 -2.10
N LEU A 101 -0.49 -2.67 -1.25
CA LEU A 101 -0.09 -1.38 -0.73
C LEU A 101 -0.38 -1.26 0.76
N ARG A 102 0.52 -0.61 1.49
CA ARG A 102 0.31 -0.14 2.86
C ARG A 102 0.98 1.22 3.07
N ARG A 103 0.65 1.89 4.17
CA ARG A 103 1.37 3.10 4.59
C ARG A 103 2.80 2.76 4.99
N TRP A 104 3.72 3.67 4.69
CA TRP A 104 5.05 3.61 5.27
C TRP A 104 4.97 3.95 6.77
N GLU A 105 5.73 3.24 7.59
CA GLU A 105 5.78 3.39 9.04
C GLU A 105 7.23 3.40 9.50
N GLU A 106 7.52 4.14 10.57
CA GLU A 106 8.85 4.16 11.17
C GLU A 106 9.30 2.75 11.59
N GLY A 107 10.56 2.42 11.33
CA GLY A 107 11.11 1.10 11.65
C GLY A 107 10.66 -0.05 10.74
N MET A 108 9.81 0.21 9.74
CA MET A 108 9.39 -0.85 8.82
C MET A 108 10.54 -1.33 7.93
N SER A 109 10.60 -2.62 7.64
CA SER A 109 11.46 -3.14 6.58
C SER A 109 10.77 -3.02 5.21
N LEU A 110 11.51 -2.61 4.19
CA LEU A 110 11.07 -2.59 2.78
C LEU A 110 11.19 -3.99 2.15
N SER A 111 10.66 -4.99 2.84
CA SER A 111 10.63 -6.38 2.40
C SER A 111 9.20 -6.81 2.13
N LYS A 112 9.02 -7.89 1.36
CA LYS A 112 7.68 -8.49 1.19
C LYS A 112 7.18 -9.12 2.49
N ASP A 113 8.11 -9.59 3.32
CA ASP A 113 7.81 -10.27 4.59
C ASP A 113 7.27 -9.30 5.66
N SER A 114 7.42 -7.98 5.47
CA SER A 114 6.79 -6.99 6.34
C SER A 114 5.29 -6.87 6.11
N PHE A 115 4.74 -7.47 5.05
CA PHE A 115 3.31 -7.54 4.80
C PHE A 115 2.76 -8.84 5.41
N SER A 116 2.24 -8.76 6.63
CA SER A 116 1.54 -9.88 7.29
C SER A 116 0.22 -10.20 6.61
N SER A 117 -0.37 -9.20 5.97
CA SER A 117 -1.64 -9.30 5.25
C SER A 117 -1.73 -8.18 4.21
N ILE A 118 -2.61 -8.34 3.22
CA ILE A 118 -2.83 -7.33 2.18
C ILE A 118 -4.32 -7.11 1.90
N PRO A 119 -4.77 -5.85 1.66
CA PRO A 119 -6.12 -5.59 1.21
C PRO A 119 -6.27 -5.98 -0.27
N VAL A 120 -7.16 -6.92 -0.56
CA VAL A 120 -7.48 -7.40 -1.91
C VAL A 120 -8.97 -7.25 -2.18
N TRP A 121 -9.32 -6.76 -3.36
CA TRP A 121 -10.72 -6.74 -3.78
C TRP A 121 -11.10 -8.02 -4.48
N VAL A 122 -12.06 -8.74 -3.90
CA VAL A 122 -12.62 -9.97 -4.45
C VAL A 122 -13.96 -9.70 -5.11
N LYS A 123 -14.21 -10.42 -6.20
CA LYS A 123 -15.48 -10.41 -6.91
C LYS A 123 -16.27 -11.66 -6.51
N LEU A 124 -17.34 -11.47 -5.75
CA LEU A 124 -18.27 -12.54 -5.35
C LEU A 124 -19.36 -12.67 -6.41
N ALA A 125 -19.29 -13.72 -7.22
CA ALA A 125 -20.29 -14.03 -8.24
C ALA A 125 -21.33 -15.05 -7.70
N ASN A 126 -22.53 -15.04 -8.27
CA ASN A 126 -23.61 -15.98 -7.93
C ASN A 126 -23.99 -15.99 -6.43
N VAL A 127 -23.88 -14.84 -5.76
CA VAL A 127 -24.34 -14.68 -4.38
C VAL A 127 -25.87 -14.72 -4.35
N PRO A 128 -26.51 -15.61 -3.58
CA PRO A 128 -27.97 -15.64 -3.40
C PRO A 128 -28.51 -14.27 -2.99
N PHE A 129 -29.65 -13.85 -3.57
CA PHE A 129 -30.21 -12.51 -3.37
C PHE A 129 -30.47 -12.18 -1.88
N GLU A 130 -30.79 -13.19 -1.07
CA GLU A 130 -31.00 -13.07 0.37
C GLU A 130 -29.75 -12.61 1.13
N LEU A 131 -28.56 -12.87 0.57
CA LEU A 131 -27.27 -12.49 1.15
C LEU A 131 -26.75 -11.14 0.64
N TRP A 132 -27.47 -10.44 -0.25
CA TRP A 132 -27.13 -9.10 -0.74
C TRP A 132 -27.42 -7.98 0.27
N THR A 133 -27.04 -8.23 1.52
CA THR A 133 -27.05 -7.28 2.61
C THR A 133 -25.62 -7.15 3.14
N LYS A 134 -25.31 -6.04 3.83
CA LYS A 134 -23.99 -5.87 4.46
C LYS A 134 -23.61 -7.09 5.32
N PRO A 135 -24.47 -7.61 6.23
CA PRO A 135 -24.15 -8.81 7.00
C PRO A 135 -23.96 -10.07 6.15
N GLY A 136 -24.82 -10.30 5.14
CA GLY A 136 -24.71 -11.47 4.27
C GLY A 136 -23.42 -11.50 3.45
N LEU A 137 -23.06 -10.36 2.84
CA LEU A 137 -21.81 -10.22 2.08
C LEU A 137 -20.58 -10.29 2.99
N SER A 138 -20.65 -9.74 4.21
CA SER A 138 -19.60 -9.93 5.20
C SER A 138 -19.41 -11.41 5.53
N TYR A 139 -20.49 -12.17 5.76
CA TYR A 139 -20.39 -13.60 6.06
C TYR A 139 -19.72 -14.39 4.94
N VAL A 140 -20.10 -14.14 3.68
CA VAL A 140 -19.49 -14.80 2.51
C VAL A 140 -18.02 -14.40 2.35
N ALA A 141 -17.71 -13.11 2.45
CA ALA A 141 -16.34 -12.61 2.31
C ALA A 141 -15.39 -13.11 3.41
N SER A 142 -15.92 -13.34 4.62
CA SER A 142 -15.16 -13.89 5.76
C SER A 142 -14.56 -15.28 5.50
N ALA A 143 -15.07 -16.02 4.51
CA ALA A 143 -14.46 -17.29 4.10
C ALA A 143 -13.12 -17.11 3.36
N LEU A 144 -12.82 -15.92 2.87
CA LEU A 144 -11.62 -15.61 2.10
C LEU A 144 -10.59 -14.78 2.89
N GLY A 145 -11.03 -14.00 3.88
CA GLY A 145 -10.21 -13.07 4.65
C GLY A 145 -11.07 -12.17 5.54
N VAL A 146 -10.51 -11.13 6.14
CA VAL A 146 -11.27 -10.19 6.99
C VAL A 146 -11.96 -9.13 6.12
N PRO A 147 -13.31 -9.07 6.05
CA PRO A 147 -13.99 -8.07 5.23
C PRO A 147 -13.76 -6.66 5.75
N LEU A 148 -13.32 -5.76 4.87
CA LEU A 148 -13.02 -4.36 5.18
C LEU A 148 -14.14 -3.43 4.73
N CYS A 149 -14.52 -3.51 3.45
CA CYS A 149 -15.53 -2.64 2.86
C CYS A 149 -16.09 -3.19 1.53
N MET A 150 -17.18 -2.58 1.05
CA MET A 150 -17.76 -2.84 -0.27
C MET A 150 -17.48 -1.65 -1.19
N ASP A 151 -17.47 -1.88 -2.50
CA ASP A 151 -17.38 -0.77 -3.44
C ASP A 151 -18.71 0.01 -3.50
N ALA A 152 -18.69 1.18 -4.14
CA ALA A 152 -19.87 2.04 -4.19
C ALA A 152 -21.05 1.38 -4.91
N ALA A 153 -20.78 0.61 -5.98
CA ALA A 153 -21.82 -0.05 -6.76
C ALA A 153 -22.53 -1.18 -5.98
N THR A 154 -21.75 -1.98 -5.25
CA THR A 154 -22.26 -3.04 -4.37
C THR A 154 -23.03 -2.45 -3.21
N THR A 155 -22.51 -1.36 -2.61
CA THR A 155 -23.18 -0.66 -1.50
C THR A 155 -24.52 -0.06 -1.91
N ALA A 156 -24.62 0.50 -3.11
CA ALA A 156 -25.86 1.06 -3.63
C ALA A 156 -26.89 -0.01 -4.03
N GLY A 157 -26.47 -1.25 -4.28
CA GLY A 157 -27.35 -2.33 -4.75
C GLY A 157 -27.77 -2.19 -6.23
N ASN A 158 -27.19 -1.24 -6.96
CA ASN A 158 -27.59 -0.91 -8.34
C ASN A 158 -27.20 -1.99 -9.36
N ARG A 159 -26.34 -2.95 -8.98
CA ARG A 159 -25.84 -4.02 -9.85
C ARG A 159 -25.69 -5.33 -9.08
N LEU A 160 -26.65 -6.24 -9.27
CA LEU A 160 -26.68 -7.52 -8.57
C LEU A 160 -25.97 -8.68 -9.30
N SER A 161 -25.19 -8.39 -10.35
CA SER A 161 -24.46 -9.44 -11.09
C SER A 161 -23.28 -10.03 -10.31
N PHE A 162 -22.68 -9.25 -9.42
CA PHE A 162 -21.60 -9.65 -8.53
C PHE A 162 -21.39 -8.58 -7.46
N ALA A 163 -21.01 -8.99 -6.25
CA ALA A 163 -20.58 -8.07 -5.21
C ALA A 163 -19.05 -7.91 -5.27
N ARG A 164 -18.55 -6.70 -5.00
CA ARG A 164 -17.12 -6.45 -4.79
C ARG A 164 -16.89 -6.08 -3.33
N VAL A 165 -16.07 -6.89 -2.68
CA VAL A 165 -15.70 -6.72 -1.27
C VAL A 165 -14.17 -6.64 -1.18
N CYS A 166 -13.67 -5.64 -0.45
CA CYS A 166 -12.29 -5.58 -0.05
C CYS A 166 -12.11 -6.46 1.19
N ILE A 167 -11.16 -7.39 1.15
CA ILE A 167 -10.82 -8.26 2.27
C ILE A 167 -9.34 -8.08 2.59
N GLU A 168 -9.00 -8.16 3.87
CA GLU A 168 -7.63 -8.34 4.33
C GLU A 168 -7.32 -9.84 4.26
N MET A 169 -6.34 -10.22 3.43
CA MET A 169 -5.93 -11.61 3.20
C MET A 169 -4.56 -11.89 3.80
#